data_AF-A0A445AID9-F1
#
_entry.id   AF-A0A445AID9-F1
#
_cell.length_a   1.000
_cell.length_b   1.000
_cell.length_c   1.000
_cell.angle_alpha   90.00
_cell.angle_beta   90.00
_cell.angle_gamma   90.00
#
_symmetry.space_group_name_H-M   'P 1'
#
loop_
_entity.id
_entity.type
_entity.pdbx_description
1 polymer ?
#
loop_
_entity_poly.entity_id
_entity_poly.type
_entity_poly.pdbx_seq_one_letter_code
_entity_poly.pdbx_strand_id
1 'polypeptide(L)'
;MRDMKGAYQEHTAILVDMVSYFKHEKEGIERRIKLMALLRDVLGLSVDDRMKASLSIIRDNSLIDMVFQLQLEELLPLLKKLI
;
A
#
# COMPACT_ATOMS: atom_id res chain seq x y z
N MET A 1 -6.49 -0.93 47.18
CA MET A 1 -5.96 -1.51 45.93
C MET A 1 -6.82 -1.00 44.78
N ARG A 2 -6.53 0.20 44.27
CA ARG A 2 -7.31 0.86 43.22
C ARG A 2 -6.48 0.75 41.93
N ASP A 3 -7.08 0.16 40.90
CA ASP A 3 -6.76 0.27 39.47
C ASP A 3 -5.39 -0.15 38.88
N MET A 4 -4.52 -0.89 39.57
CA MET A 4 -3.32 -1.47 38.91
C MET A 4 -3.67 -2.38 37.72
N LYS A 5 -4.82 -3.07 37.77
CA LYS A 5 -5.26 -4.00 36.71
C LYS A 5 -5.77 -3.26 35.48
N GLY A 6 -6.48 -2.13 35.67
CA GLY A 6 -6.98 -1.29 34.57
C GLY A 6 -5.86 -0.59 33.83
N ALA A 7 -4.91 0.01 34.57
CA ALA A 7 -3.74 0.66 33.98
C ALA A 7 -2.89 -0.32 33.16
N TYR A 8 -2.67 -1.55 33.65
CA TYR A 8 -1.92 -2.57 32.91
C TYR A 8 -2.60 -3.00 31.61
N GLN A 9 -3.94 -3.10 31.61
CA GLN A 9 -4.72 -3.42 30.41
C GLN A 9 -4.69 -2.27 29.39
N GLU A 10 -4.78 -1.03 29.85
CA GLU A 10 -4.71 0.17 29.01
C GLU A 10 -3.34 0.32 28.36
N HIS A 11 -2.25 0.13 29.11
CA HIS A 11 -0.90 0.13 28.56
C HIS A 11 -0.68 -1.00 27.54
N THR A 12 -1.27 -2.18 27.76
CA THR A 12 -1.19 -3.30 26.82
C THR A 12 -1.96 -2.99 25.52
N ALA A 13 -3.13 -2.38 25.61
CA ALA A 13 -3.93 -1.97 24.45
C ALA A 13 -3.18 -0.96 23.57
N ILE A 14 -2.58 0.07 24.19
CA ILE A 14 -1.75 1.06 23.49
C ILE A 14 -0.59 0.39 22.75
N LEU A 15 0.06 -0.59 23.38
CA LEU A 15 1.20 -1.30 22.77
C LEU A 15 0.75 -2.16 21.56
N VAL A 16 -0.42 -2.80 21.66
CA VAL A 16 -1.03 -3.56 20.55
C VAL A 16 -1.41 -2.64 19.38
N ASP A 17 -2.00 -1.49 19.68
CA ASP A 17 -2.36 -0.49 18.66
C ASP A 17 -1.12 0.05 17.96
N MET A 18 -0.05 0.36 18.71
CA MET A 18 1.23 0.80 18.15
C MET A 18 1.86 -0.29 17.25
N VAL A 19 1.93 -1.54 17.71
CA VAL A 19 2.46 -2.65 16.90
C VAL A 19 1.64 -2.86 15.64
N SER A 20 0.31 -2.74 15.73
CA SER A 20 -0.59 -2.86 14.58
C SER A 20 -0.40 -1.71 13.60
N TYR A 21 -0.25 -0.48 14.09
CA TYR A 21 0.07 0.69 13.27
C TYR A 21 1.37 0.49 12.48
N PHE A 22 2.45 0.10 13.16
CA PHE A 22 3.73 -0.15 12.48
C PHE A 22 3.66 -1.30 11.48
N LYS A 23 2.87 -2.33 11.77
CA LYS A 23 2.62 -3.43 10.83
C LYS A 23 1.92 -2.92 9.57
N HIS A 24 0.88 -2.12 9.71
CA HIS A 24 0.16 -1.52 8.58
C HIS A 24 1.04 -0.55 7.77
N GLU A 25 1.86 0.27 8.42
CA GLU A 25 2.81 1.13 7.70
C GLU A 25 3.84 0.32 6.92
N LYS A 26 4.41 -0.72 7.53
CA LYS A 26 5.37 -1.60 6.86
C LYS A 26 4.74 -2.29 5.64
N GLU A 27 3.53 -2.83 5.79
CA GLU A 27 2.78 -3.40 4.67
C GLU A 27 2.53 -2.38 3.56
N GLY A 28 2.21 -1.12 3.92
CA GLY A 28 2.06 -0.02 2.97
C GLY A 28 3.33 0.30 2.19
N ILE A 29 4.49 0.32 2.86
CA ILE A 29 5.79 0.55 2.21
C ILE A 29 6.14 -0.61 1.28
N GLU A 30 5.98 -1.86 1.72
CA GLU A 30 6.23 -3.03 0.89
C GLU A 30 5.35 -3.05 -0.37
N ARG A 31 4.06 -2.71 -0.23
CA ARG A 31 3.13 -2.56 -1.38
C ARG A 31 3.63 -1.50 -2.37
N ARG A 32 4.09 -0.34 -1.88
CA ARG A 32 4.62 0.73 -2.75
C ARG A 32 5.89 0.31 -3.49
N ILE A 33 6.79 -0.42 -2.82
CA ILE A 33 8.01 -0.96 -3.45
C ILE A 33 7.64 -1.99 -4.54
N LYS A 34 6.73 -2.92 -4.24
CA LYS A 34 6.24 -3.91 -5.19
C LYS A 34 5.57 -3.25 -6.41
N LEU A 35 4.79 -2.19 -6.20
CA LEU A 35 4.18 -1.43 -7.28
C LEU A 35 5.23 -0.79 -8.20
N MET A 36 6.25 -0.14 -7.63
CA MET A 36 7.33 0.45 -8.43
C MET A 36 8.09 -0.61 -9.24
N ALA A 37 8.31 -1.79 -8.67
CA ALA A 37 8.92 -2.91 -9.39
C ALA A 37 8.02 -3.42 -10.54
N LEU A 38 6.73 -3.60 -10.28
CA LEU A 38 5.75 -4.02 -11.29
C LEU A 38 5.75 -3.05 -12.48
N LEU A 39 5.61 -1.75 -12.22
CA LEU A 39 5.49 -0.72 -13.26
C LEU A 39 6.79 -0.50 -14.05
N ARG A 40 7.95 -0.76 -13.44
CA ARG A 40 9.25 -0.72 -14.15
C ARG A 40 9.29 -1.73 -15.29
N ASP A 41 8.67 -2.89 -15.13
CA ASP A 41 8.79 -3.99 -16.08
C ASP A 41 7.64 -3.99 -17.11
N VAL A 42 6.69 -3.05 -17.03
CA VAL A 42 5.61 -2.87 -18.00
C VAL A 42 6.14 -2.28 -19.31
N LEU A 43 6.20 -3.12 -20.34
CA LEU A 43 6.46 -2.69 -21.72
C LEU A 43 5.22 -1.96 -22.29
N GLY A 44 5.44 -0.91 -23.09
CA GLY A 44 4.36 -0.15 -23.73
C GLY A 44 3.94 1.15 -23.03
N LEU A 45 4.62 1.55 -21.95
CA LEU A 45 4.51 2.87 -21.33
C LEU A 45 5.88 3.56 -21.28
N SER A 46 5.91 4.89 -21.44
CA SER A 46 7.11 5.69 -21.21
C SER A 46 7.45 5.76 -19.72
N VAL A 47 8.67 6.23 -19.38
CA VAL A 47 9.07 6.43 -17.98
C VAL A 47 8.17 7.46 -17.28
N ASP A 48 7.81 8.55 -17.98
CA ASP A 48 6.93 9.59 -17.44
C ASP A 48 5.51 9.05 -17.18
N ASP A 49 4.98 8.28 -18.11
CA ASP A 49 3.67 7.62 -18.00
C ASP A 49 3.61 6.64 -16.82
N ARG A 50 4.66 5.84 -16.64
CA ARG A 50 4.79 4.94 -15.49
C ARG A 50 4.82 5.72 -14.18
N MET A 51 5.49 6.88 -14.15
CA MET A 51 5.57 7.73 -12.96
C MET A 51 4.22 8.37 -12.63
N LYS A 52 3.49 8.88 -13.62
CA LYS A 52 2.12 9.39 -13.46
C LYS A 52 1.17 8.31 -12.95
N ALA A 53 1.15 7.15 -13.58
CA ALA A 53 0.32 6.03 -13.14
C ALA A 53 0.68 5.58 -11.71
N SER A 54 1.99 5.52 -11.38
CA SER A 54 2.45 5.22 -10.02
C SER A 54 1.86 6.19 -8.99
N LEU A 55 1.90 7.49 -9.27
CA LEU A 55 1.37 8.52 -8.38
C LEU A 55 -0.16 8.42 -8.22
N SER A 56 -0.89 8.16 -9.32
CA SER A 56 -2.33 7.95 -9.29
C SER A 56 -2.71 6.75 -8.42
N ILE A 57 -2.00 5.63 -8.57
CA ILE A 57 -2.24 4.40 -7.79
C ILE A 57 -1.84 4.59 -6.32
N ILE A 58 -0.72 5.25 -6.03
CA ILE A 58 -0.23 5.47 -4.66
C ILE A 58 -1.16 6.36 -3.84
N ARG A 59 -1.88 7.29 -4.49
CA ARG A 59 -2.88 8.15 -3.85
C ARG A 59 -4.16 7.42 -3.48
N ASP A 60 -4.46 6.32 -4.14
CA ASP A 60 -5.67 5.53 -3.91
C ASP A 60 -5.29 4.11 -3.47
N ASN A 61 -5.36 3.87 -2.16
CA ASN A 61 -5.05 2.57 -1.58
C ASN A 61 -5.93 1.43 -2.14
N SER A 62 -7.13 1.73 -2.63
CA SER A 62 -7.99 0.71 -3.25
C SER A 62 -7.48 0.28 -4.63
N LEU A 63 -6.87 1.21 -5.39
CA LEU A 63 -6.22 0.91 -6.66
C LEU A 63 -4.95 0.09 -6.47
N ILE A 64 -4.19 0.32 -5.39
CA ILE A 64 -3.00 -0.49 -5.06
C ILE A 64 -3.37 -1.98 -4.97
N ASP A 65 -4.44 -2.30 -4.24
CA ASP A 65 -4.84 -3.69 -4.02
C ASP A 65 -5.41 -4.32 -5.29
N MET A 66 -6.15 -3.54 -6.08
CA MET A 66 -6.66 -3.98 -7.38
C MET A 66 -5.53 -4.28 -8.37
N VAL A 67 -4.51 -3.42 -8.46
CA VAL A 67 -3.39 -3.57 -9.39
C VAL A 67 -2.61 -4.86 -9.14
N PHE A 68 -2.51 -5.31 -7.88
CA PHE A 68 -1.87 -6.59 -7.55
C PHE A 68 -2.69 -7.84 -7.90
N GLN A 69 -3.99 -7.68 -8.19
CA GLN A 69 -4.88 -8.77 -8.57
C GLN A 69 -5.02 -8.93 -10.09
N LEU A 70 -4.66 -7.90 -10.86
CA LEU A 70 -4.81 -7.90 -12.31
C LEU A 70 -3.70 -8.68 -13.01
N GLN A 71 -4.06 -9.35 -14.11
CA GLN A 71 -3.07 -9.91 -15.03
C GLN A 71 -2.43 -8.80 -15.87
N LEU A 72 -1.24 -9.06 -16.41
CA LEU A 72 -0.46 -8.07 -17.19
C LEU A 72 -1.27 -7.49 -18.37
N GLU A 73 -2.13 -8.31 -18.98
CA GLU A 73 -2.99 -7.96 -20.12
C GLU A 73 -4.08 -6.94 -19.76
N GLU A 74 -4.56 -6.98 -18.51
CA GLU A 74 -5.59 -6.08 -17.98
C GLU A 74 -4.95 -4.84 -17.33
N LEU A 75 -3.73 -5.00 -16.81
CA LEU A 75 -2.97 -3.95 -16.18
C LEU A 75 -2.65 -2.82 -17.17
N LEU A 76 -2.17 -3.13 -18.37
CA LEU A 76 -1.78 -2.10 -19.34
C LEU A 76 -2.96 -1.19 -19.76
N PRO A 77 -4.16 -1.71 -20.10
CA PRO A 77 -5.36 -0.89 -20.30
C PRO A 77 -5.74 -0.03 -19.10
N LEU A 78 -5.61 -0.55 -17.87
CA LEU A 78 -5.89 0.23 -16.67
C LEU A 78 -4.91 1.40 -16.54
N LEU A 79 -3.61 1.15 -16.68
CA LEU A 79 -2.57 2.18 -16.54
C LEU A 79 -2.76 3.32 -17.55
N LYS A 80 -3.16 3.00 -18.79
CA LYS A 80 -3.48 4.01 -19.82
C LYS A 80 -4.66 4.91 -19.47
N LYS A 81 -5.59 4.47 -18.62
CA LYS A 81 -6.72 5.29 -18.14
C LYS A 81 -6.34 6.21 -16.97
N LEU A 82 -5.21 5.91 -16.30
CA LEU A 82 -4.72 6.63 -15.12
C LEU A 82 -3.72 7.75 -15.44
N ILE A 83 -3.33 7.86 -16.71
CA ILE A 83 -2.48 8.90 -17.30
C ILE A 83 -3.39 9.91 -18.00
#